data_AF-A0A951QH46-F1
#
_entry.id   AF-A0A951QH46-F1
#
_cell.length_a   1.000
_cell.length_b   1.000
_cell.length_c   1.000
_cell.angle_alpha   90.00
_cell.angle_beta   90.00
_cell.angle_gamma   90.00
#
_symmetry.space_group_name_H-M   'P 1'
#
loop_
_entity.id
_entity.type
_entity.pdbx_description
1 polymer ?
#
loop_
_entity_poly.entity_id
_entity_poly.type
_entity_poly.pdbx_seq_one_letter_code
_entity_poly.pdbx_strand_id
1 'polypeptide(L)'
;MKRLPLFLPFALLLVAVTSWWMSGLAMRPVYRSYNQIQQFTSDVAHELRTPLAAARATVESVLQMPNVSEEEARLTLQTMERQNSRLSQIVQDLLI
;
A
#
# COMPACT_ATOMS: atom_id res chain seq x y z
N MET A 1 63.07 1.86 -9.70
CA MET A 1 61.86 1.00 -9.66
C MET A 1 61.26 0.89 -8.24
N LYS A 2 61.10 1.99 -7.46
CA LYS A 2 60.62 1.96 -6.05
C LYS A 2 59.48 2.95 -5.70
N ARG A 3 58.87 3.66 -6.67
CA ARG A 3 57.83 4.69 -6.39
C ARG A 3 56.37 4.24 -6.62
N LEU A 4 56.15 2.99 -7.00
CA LEU A 4 54.81 2.43 -7.23
C LEU A 4 53.93 2.25 -5.97
N PRO A 5 54.42 1.95 -4.76
CA PRO A 5 53.55 1.65 -3.62
C PRO A 5 52.88 2.88 -2.97
N LEU A 6 53.31 4.10 -3.30
CA LEU A 6 52.77 5.32 -2.67
C LEU A 6 51.37 5.69 -3.19
N PHE A 7 51.02 5.32 -4.43
CA PHE A 7 49.72 5.64 -5.03
C PHE A 7 48.61 4.63 -4.68
N LEU A 8 49.00 3.45 -4.21
CA LEU A 8 48.08 2.36 -3.86
C LEU A 8 47.07 2.73 -2.76
N PRO A 9 47.47 3.31 -1.61
CA PRO A 9 46.50 3.70 -0.58
C PRO A 9 45.53 4.78 -1.07
N PHE A 10 45.98 5.71 -1.91
CA PHE A 10 45.13 6.75 -2.46
C PHE A 10 44.08 6.18 -3.44
N ALA A 11 44.50 5.24 -4.30
CA ALA A 11 43.58 4.54 -5.20
C ALA A 11 42.52 3.74 -4.42
N LEU A 12 42.91 3.03 -3.36
CA LEU A 12 41.97 2.31 -2.50
C LEU A 12 40.99 3.23 -1.81
N LEU A 13 41.46 4.38 -1.29
CA LEU A 13 40.61 5.36 -0.65
C LEU A 13 39.60 5.96 -1.64
N LEU A 14 40.05 6.26 -2.87
CA LEU A 14 39.18 6.75 -3.93
C LEU A 14 38.10 5.72 -4.29
N VAL A 15 38.46 4.45 -4.43
CA VAL A 15 37.49 3.35 -4.68
C VAL A 15 36.50 3.21 -3.52
N ALA A 16 36.97 3.31 -2.26
CA ALA A 16 36.09 3.23 -1.10
C ALA A 16 35.08 4.39 -1.04
N VAL A 17 35.54 5.62 -1.31
CA VAL A 17 34.68 6.82 -1.34
C VAL A 17 33.66 6.74 -2.47
N THR A 18 34.08 6.37 -3.68
CA THR A 18 33.16 6.27 -4.82
C THR A 18 32.16 5.14 -4.63
N SER A 19 32.59 4.01 -4.05
CA SER A 19 31.71 2.88 -3.73
C SER A 19 30.66 3.26 -2.67
N TRP A 20 31.07 3.95 -1.61
CA TRP A 20 30.13 4.45 -0.59
C TRP A 20 29.15 5.44 -1.22
N TRP A 21 29.65 6.43 -1.96
CA TRP A 21 28.81 7.44 -2.59
C TRP A 21 27.81 6.82 -3.58
N MET A 22 28.24 5.89 -4.43
CA MET A 22 27.36 5.15 -5.34
C MET A 22 26.35 4.29 -4.60
N SER A 23 26.76 3.57 -3.55
CA SER A 23 25.85 2.77 -2.73
C SER A 23 24.74 3.63 -2.13
N GLY A 24 25.09 4.79 -1.58
CA GLY A 24 24.12 5.75 -1.07
C GLY A 24 23.17 6.28 -2.15
N LEU A 25 23.69 6.62 -3.33
CA LEU A 25 22.87 7.09 -4.45
C LEU A 25 21.92 6.00 -4.97
N ALA A 26 22.40 4.75 -5.07
CA ALA A 26 21.63 3.59 -5.53
C ALA A 26 20.51 3.20 -4.56
N MET A 27 20.67 3.45 -3.26
CA MET A 27 19.64 3.18 -2.25
C MET A 27 18.51 4.21 -2.21
N ARG A 28 18.75 5.45 -2.65
CA ARG A 28 17.72 6.51 -2.68
C ARG A 28 16.45 6.12 -3.44
N PRO A 29 16.51 5.60 -4.69
CA PRO A 29 15.30 5.18 -5.38
C PRO A 29 14.59 4.02 -4.67
N VAL A 30 15.34 3.05 -4.13
CA VAL A 30 14.78 1.92 -3.37
C VAL A 30 13.97 2.39 -2.17
N TYR A 31 14.53 3.31 -1.38
CA TYR A 31 13.84 3.86 -0.21
C TYR A 31 12.59 4.66 -0.61
N ARG A 32 12.66 5.43 -1.70
CA ARG A 32 11.50 6.18 -2.23
C ARG A 32 10.38 5.23 -2.68
N SER A 33 10.71 4.20 -3.46
CA SER A 33 9.73 3.20 -3.90
C SER A 33 9.12 2.44 -2.72
N TYR A 34 9.94 2.09 -1.73
CA TYR A 34 9.46 1.45 -0.50
C TYR A 34 8.44 2.33 0.23
N ASN A 35 8.77 3.61 0.44
CA ASN A 35 7.85 4.54 1.09
C ASN A 35 6.56 4.76 0.29
N GLN A 36 6.64 4.83 -1.04
CA GLN A 36 5.47 4.92 -1.91
C GLN A 36 4.54 3.71 -1.77
N ILE A 37 5.10 2.50 -1.77
CA ILE A 37 4.32 1.27 -1.58
C ILE A 37 3.67 1.26 -0.19
N GLN A 38 4.38 1.68 0.86
CA GLN A 38 3.81 1.77 2.20
C GLN A 38 2.66 2.78 2.28
N GLN A 39 2.82 3.97 1.70
CA GLN A 39 1.77 5.00 1.66
C GLN A 39 0.56 4.51 0.89
N PHE A 40 0.76 4.00 -0.33
CA PHE A 40 -0.30 3.42 -1.16
C PHE A 40 -1.07 2.33 -0.41
N THR A 41 -0.35 1.36 0.18
CA THR A 41 -0.99 0.26 0.92
C THR A 41 -1.79 0.78 2.12
N SER A 42 -1.26 1.79 2.82
CA SER A 42 -1.94 2.44 3.95
C SER A 42 -3.22 3.15 3.50
N ASP A 43 -3.15 3.95 2.44
CA ASP A 43 -4.27 4.73 1.91
C ASP A 43 -5.40 3.80 1.44
N VAL A 44 -5.04 2.75 0.71
CA VAL A 44 -5.98 1.71 0.26
C VAL A 44 -6.63 0.99 1.43
N ALA A 45 -5.86 0.62 2.46
CA ALA A 45 -6.42 -0.02 3.65
C ALA A 45 -7.42 0.90 4.38
N HIS A 46 -7.16 2.21 4.40
CA HIS A 46 -8.08 3.21 4.97
C HIS A 46 -9.35 3.35 4.14
N GLU A 47 -9.23 3.45 2.83
CA GLU A 47 -10.38 3.55 1.93
C GLU A 47 -11.27 2.32 1.97
N LEU A 48 -10.70 1.11 2.05
CA LEU A 48 -11.45 -0.14 2.16
C LEU A 48 -12.15 -0.33 3.51
N ARG A 49 -11.59 0.21 4.60
CA ARG A 49 -12.17 0.06 5.95
C ARG A 49 -13.56 0.68 6.04
N THR A 50 -13.78 1.81 5.39
CA THR A 50 -15.06 2.55 5.43
C THR A 50 -16.24 1.78 4.82
N PRO A 51 -16.21 1.33 3.55
CA PRO A 51 -17.27 0.52 2.97
C PRO A 51 -17.45 -0.82 3.69
N LEU A 52 -16.36 -1.44 4.18
CA LEU A 52 -16.46 -2.67 4.96
C LEU A 52 -17.19 -2.46 6.30
N ALA A 53 -16.90 -1.37 7.01
CA ALA A 53 -17.61 -1.01 8.23
C ALA A 53 -19.09 -0.71 7.97
N ALA A 54 -19.40 -0.01 6.87
CA ALA A 54 -20.77 0.27 6.46
C ALA A 54 -21.54 -1.02 6.11
N ALA A 55 -20.89 -1.98 5.45
CA ALA A 55 -21.48 -3.27 5.16
C ALA A 55 -21.76 -4.05 6.44
N ARG A 56 -20.77 -4.13 7.33
CA ARG A 56 -20.93 -4.79 8.62
C ARG A 56 -22.08 -4.19 9.44
N ALA A 57 -22.15 -2.86 9.54
CA ALA A 57 -23.22 -2.18 10.27
C ALA A 57 -24.61 -2.46 9.67
N THR A 58 -24.71 -2.53 8.35
CA THR A 58 -25.96 -2.85 7.64
C THR A 58 -26.41 -4.29 7.95
N VAL A 59 -25.49 -5.25 7.91
CA VAL A 59 -25.79 -6.66 8.26
C VAL A 59 -26.17 -6.78 9.74
N GLU A 60 -25.39 -6.18 10.64
CA GLU A 60 -25.67 -6.22 12.09
C GLU A 60 -27.03 -5.61 12.42
N SER A 61 -27.41 -4.50 11.77
CA SER A 61 -28.71 -3.88 11.96
C SER A 61 -29.86 -4.82 11.61
N VAL A 62 -29.77 -5.54 10.49
CA VAL A 62 -30.83 -6.46 10.03
C VAL A 62 -30.89 -7.71 10.89
N LEU A 63 -29.74 -8.24 11.31
CA LEU A 63 -29.69 -9.41 12.21
C LEU A 63 -30.30 -9.14 13.59
N GLN A 64 -30.37 -7.87 14.02
CA GLN A 64 -31.00 -7.48 15.28
C GLN A 64 -32.52 -7.26 15.16
N MET A 65 -33.09 -7.28 13.95
CA MET A 65 -34.52 -7.07 13.75
C MET A 65 -35.29 -8.38 14.02
N PRO A 66 -36.32 -8.38 14.89
CA PRO A 66 -37.06 -9.58 15.25
C PRO A 66 -37.91 -10.15 14.11
N ASN A 67 -38.32 -9.30 13.17
CA ASN A 67 -38.92 -9.67 11.88
C ASN A 67 -38.43 -8.66 10.83
N VAL A 68 -38.09 -9.16 9.64
CA VAL A 68 -37.65 -8.35 8.50
C VAL A 68 -38.67 -8.54 7.39
N SER A 69 -39.26 -7.45 6.92
CA SER A 69 -40.17 -7.48 5.77
C SER A 69 -39.42 -7.77 4.46
N GLU A 70 -40.12 -8.26 3.45
CA GLU A 70 -39.53 -8.48 2.12
C GLU A 70 -38.95 -7.19 1.52
N GLU A 71 -39.61 -6.04 1.77
CA GLU A 71 -39.16 -4.73 1.32
C GLU A 71 -37.85 -4.31 2.01
N GLU A 72 -37.75 -4.44 3.33
CA GLU A 72 -36.52 -4.15 4.09
C GLU A 72 -35.37 -5.08 3.69
N ALA A 73 -35.65 -6.37 3.48
CA ALA A 73 -34.66 -7.33 2.99
C ALA A 73 -34.13 -6.90 1.62
N ARG A 74 -35.01 -6.47 0.71
CA ARG A 74 -34.63 -6.00 -0.64
C ARG A 74 -33.80 -4.72 -0.59
N LEU A 75 -34.16 -3.75 0.26
CA LEU A 75 -33.39 -2.51 0.45
C LEU A 75 -32.00 -2.78 1.03
N THR A 76 -31.91 -3.73 1.97
CA THR A 76 -30.65 -4.18 2.56
C THR A 76 -29.75 -4.81 1.50
N LEU A 77 -30.29 -5.74 0.69
CA LEU A 77 -29.55 -6.40 -0.39
C LEU A 77 -29.07 -5.40 -1.47
N GLN A 78 -29.87 -4.40 -1.82
CA GLN A 78 -29.45 -3.32 -2.72
C GLN A 78 -28.33 -2.46 -2.11
N THR A 79 -28.34 -2.27 -0.79
CA THR A 79 -27.27 -1.52 -0.11
C THR A 79 -25.98 -2.32 -0.06
N MET A 80 -26.07 -3.64 0.20
CA MET A 80 -24.94 -4.57 0.11
C MET A 80 -24.34 -4.60 -1.29
N GLU A 81 -25.18 -4.68 -2.33
CA GLU A 81 -24.73 -4.70 -3.73
C GLU A 81 -23.93 -3.43 -4.06
N ARG A 82 -24.44 -2.25 -3.71
CA ARG A 82 -23.73 -0.98 -3.93
C ARG A 82 -22.40 -0.91 -3.19
N GLN A 83 -22.34 -1.39 -1.94
CA GLN A 83 -21.10 -1.42 -1.17
C GLN A 83 -20.08 -2.39 -1.79
N ASN A 84 -20.54 -3.57 -2.22
CA ASN A 84 -19.69 -4.56 -2.89
C ASN A 84 -19.18 -4.06 -4.25
N SER A 85 -20.03 -3.36 -5.01
CA SER A 85 -19.65 -2.72 -6.27
C SER A 85 -18.55 -1.66 -6.05
N ARG A 86 -18.68 -0.81 -5.02
CA ARG A 86 -17.63 0.14 -4.62
C ARG A 86 -16.32 -0.55 -4.23
N LEU A 87 -16.39 -1.61 -3.41
CA LEU A 87 -15.21 -2.40 -3.04
C LEU A 87 -14.55 -3.01 -4.27
N SER A 88 -15.34 -3.56 -5.20
CA SER A 88 -14.84 -4.11 -6.46
C SER A 88 -14.17 -3.04 -7.32
N GLN A 89 -14.71 -1.81 -7.36
CA GLN A 89 -14.10 -0.70 -8.08
C GLN A 89 -12.76 -0.27 -7.45
N ILE A 90 -12.69 -0.15 -6.12
CA ILE A 90 -11.42 0.12 -5.44
C ILE A 90 -10.39 -0.94 -5.80
N VAL A 91 -10.74 -2.23 -5.69
CA VAL A 91 -9.83 -3.34 -6.06
C VAL A 91 -9.42 -3.27 -7.54
N GLN A 92 -10.33 -2.93 -8.44
CA GLN A 92 -10.03 -2.74 -9.87
C GLN A 92 -8.99 -1.62 -10.07
N ASP A 93 -9.14 -0.50 -9.36
CA ASP A 93 -8.23 0.65 -9.41
C ASP A 93 -6.83 0.32 -8.83
N LEU A 94 -6.70 -0.73 -8.02
CA LEU A 94 -5.38 -1.22 -7.55
C LEU A 94 -4.63 -2.09 -8.57
N LEU A 95 -5.36 -2.70 -9.51
CA LEU A 95 -4.83 -3.67 -10.48
C LEU A 95 -4.38 -3.01 -11.80
N ILE A 96 -4.71 -1.74 -11.99
CA ILE A 96 -4.39 -0.94 -13.18
C ILE A 96 -3.18 -0.05 -12.88
#